data_AF-A0A220MNM7-F1
#
_entry.id   AF-A0A220MNM7-F1
#
_cell.length_a   1.000
_cell.length_b   1.000
_cell.length_c   1.000
_cell.angle_alpha   90.00
_cell.angle_beta   90.00
_cell.angle_gamma   90.00
#
_symmetry.space_group_name_H-M   'P 1'
#
loop_
_entity.id
_entity.type
_entity.pdbx_description
1 polymer ?
#
loop_
_entity_poly.entity_id
_entity_poly.type
_entity_poly.pdbx_seq_one_letter_code
_entity_poly.pdbx_strand_id
1 'polypeptide(L)'
;MMYEHIMRVGMTINDKNRGCIIVGGVDPTFSSNNTKIRNITDRFIMVKSTTEELKFKVKKIDLSTSITGNLSIGISIYDSDDFIKIKAGDEVLLVLD
;
A
#
# COMPACT_ATOMS: atom_id res chain seq x y z
N MET A 1 -9.35 14.68 -8.49
CA MET A 1 -8.91 13.26 -8.59
C MET A 1 -9.68 12.47 -7.54
N MET A 2 -10.17 11.30 -7.91
CA MET A 2 -10.89 10.42 -6.99
C MET A 2 -9.89 9.43 -6.40
N TYR A 3 -9.93 9.24 -5.08
CA TYR A 3 -9.03 8.34 -4.37
C TYR A 3 -9.84 7.26 -3.67
N GLU A 4 -9.34 6.04 -3.67
CA GLU A 4 -9.89 4.94 -2.87
C GLU A 4 -8.87 4.55 -1.80
N HIS A 5 -9.27 4.62 -0.54
CA HIS A 5 -8.41 4.22 0.58
C HIS A 5 -8.16 2.71 0.54
N ILE A 6 -6.89 2.32 0.59
CA ILE A 6 -6.47 0.92 0.58
C ILE A 6 -6.19 0.44 2.01
N MET A 7 -5.29 1.13 2.69
CA MET A 7 -4.78 0.74 4.00
C MET A 7 -4.06 1.90 4.68
N ARG A 8 -3.81 1.75 5.97
CA ARG A 8 -2.77 2.53 6.66
C ARG A 8 -1.48 1.74 6.72
N VAL A 9 -0.36 2.44 6.57
CA VAL A 9 0.97 1.85 6.70
C VAL A 9 1.15 1.36 8.13
N GLY A 10 1.36 0.05 8.30
CA GLY A 10 1.79 -0.53 9.57
C GLY A 10 3.31 -0.58 9.68
N MET A 11 3.98 -0.96 8.59
CA MET A 11 5.43 -0.97 8.50
C MET A 11 5.90 -0.90 7.04
N THR A 12 7.18 -0.58 6.84
CA THR A 12 7.87 -0.67 5.56
C THR A 12 9.01 -1.68 5.66
N ILE A 13 9.27 -2.38 4.57
CA ILE A 13 10.40 -3.30 4.42
C ILE A 13 11.22 -2.80 3.25
N ASN A 14 12.49 -2.48 3.50
CA ASN A 14 13.47 -2.22 2.47
C ASN A 14 14.57 -3.28 2.59
N ASP A 15 14.47 -4.32 1.77
CA ASP A 15 15.44 -5.43 1.77
C ASP A 15 16.03 -5.61 0.38
N LYS A 16 17.33 -5.90 0.31
CA LYS A 16 18.04 -6.04 -0.98
C LYS A 16 17.49 -7.15 -1.87
N ASN A 17 16.86 -8.18 -1.28
CA ASN A 17 16.32 -9.31 -2.03
C ASN A 17 14.81 -9.17 -2.29
N ARG A 18 14.07 -8.57 -1.36
CA ARG A 18 12.60 -8.44 -1.41
C ARG A 18 12.15 -7.09 -2.00
N GLY A 19 13.03 -6.11 -2.08
CA GLY A 19 12.75 -4.75 -2.55
C GLY A 19 12.03 -3.88 -1.52
N CYS A 20 11.36 -2.84 -2.02
CA CYS A 20 10.58 -1.89 -1.24
C CYS A 20 9.13 -2.38 -1.09
N ILE A 21 8.71 -2.70 0.13
CA ILE A 21 7.37 -3.22 0.44
C ILE A 21 6.71 -2.37 1.51
N ILE A 22 5.49 -1.89 1.22
CA ILE A 22 4.61 -1.23 2.18
C ILE A 22 3.66 -2.29 2.73
N VAL A 23 3.60 -2.45 4.05
CA VAL A 23 2.74 -3.43 4.71
C VAL A 23 1.75 -2.70 5.61
N GLY A 24 0.48 -3.06 5.51
CA GLY A 24 -0.60 -2.45 6.27
C GLY A 24 -1.76 -3.38 6.54
N GLY A 25 -2.56 -3.02 7.55
CA GLY A 25 -3.87 -3.62 7.79
C GLY A 25 -4.91 -2.90 6.95
N VAL A 26 -5.87 -3.64 6.40
CA VAL A 26 -6.97 -3.00 5.69
C VAL A 26 -7.90 -2.25 6.64
N ASP A 27 -8.57 -1.25 6.09
CA ASP A 27 -9.72 -0.63 6.73
C ASP A 27 -10.80 -1.71 7.05
N PRO A 28 -11.50 -1.66 8.19
CA PRO A 28 -12.59 -2.60 8.51
C PRO A 28 -13.68 -2.69 7.44
N THR A 29 -13.86 -1.64 6.63
CA THR A 29 -14.79 -1.60 5.50
C THR A 29 -14.29 -2.35 4.26
N PHE A 30 -13.02 -2.77 4.27
CA PHE A 30 -12.35 -3.42 3.17
C PHE A 30 -12.57 -4.94 3.22
N SER A 31 -13.36 -5.48 2.28
CA SER A 31 -13.53 -6.93 2.16
C SER A 31 -12.50 -7.55 1.23
N SER A 32 -12.14 -8.81 1.47
CA SER A 32 -11.30 -9.62 0.57
C SER A 32 -11.89 -9.82 -0.83
N ASN A 33 -13.18 -9.51 -1.01
CA ASN A 33 -13.90 -9.54 -2.28
C ASN A 33 -13.77 -8.22 -3.07
N ASN A 34 -13.05 -7.20 -2.57
CA ASN A 34 -12.78 -5.99 -3.35
C ASN A 34 -11.79 -6.31 -4.47
N THR A 35 -12.34 -6.66 -5.64
CA THR A 35 -11.59 -7.02 -6.85
C THR A 35 -10.74 -5.88 -7.40
N LYS A 36 -10.99 -4.63 -6.99
CA LYS A 36 -10.25 -3.48 -7.48
C LYS A 36 -8.77 -3.51 -7.08
N ILE A 37 -8.43 -3.98 -5.87
CA ILE A 37 -7.03 -4.09 -5.43
C ILE A 37 -6.25 -5.15 -6.21
N ARG A 38 -6.90 -6.22 -6.67
CA ARG A 38 -6.21 -7.27 -7.43
C ARG A 38 -5.64 -6.76 -8.76
N ASN A 39 -6.16 -5.65 -9.28
CA ASN A 39 -5.80 -5.09 -10.59
C ASN A 39 -4.98 -3.79 -10.53
N ILE A 40 -4.34 -3.47 -9.39
CA ILE A 40 -3.54 -2.24 -9.28
C ILE A 40 -2.04 -2.45 -9.56
N THR A 41 -1.61 -3.65 -9.93
CA THR A 41 -0.27 -3.90 -10.48
C THR A 41 -0.02 -2.97 -11.68
N ASP A 42 1.18 -2.39 -11.75
CA ASP A 42 1.61 -1.37 -12.71
C ASP A 42 0.84 -0.04 -12.68
N ARG A 43 -0.11 0.13 -11.75
CA ARG A 43 -0.75 1.43 -11.47
C ARG A 43 0.02 2.21 -10.41
N PHE A 44 -0.38 3.46 -10.22
CA PHE A 44 0.16 4.31 -9.18
C PHE A 44 -0.72 4.30 -7.94
N ILE A 45 -0.06 4.21 -6.79
CA ILE A 45 -0.62 4.54 -5.49
C ILE A 45 -0.04 5.86 -5.02
N MET A 46 -0.77 6.50 -4.12
CA MET A 46 -0.31 7.66 -3.37
C MET A 46 -0.18 7.25 -1.91
N VAL A 47 0.97 7.53 -1.31
CA VAL A 47 1.18 7.46 0.14
C VAL A 47 1.12 8.89 0.65
N LYS A 48 0.13 9.16 1.48
CA LYS A 48 -0.15 10.49 2.02
C LYS A 48 0.21 10.51 3.49
N SER A 49 1.17 11.35 3.83
CA SER A 49 1.45 11.73 5.21
C SER A 49 0.78 13.08 5.53
N THR A 50 0.98 13.59 6.73
CA THR A 50 0.49 14.92 7.12
C THR A 50 1.15 16.07 6.36
N THR A 51 2.34 15.85 5.79
CA THR A 51 3.18 16.91 5.20
C THR A 51 3.48 16.71 3.71
N GLU A 52 3.28 15.51 3.17
CA GLU A 52 3.66 15.17 1.81
C GLU A 52 2.76 14.10 1.17
N GLU A 53 2.68 14.15 -0.15
CA GLU A 53 2.02 13.16 -0.98
C GLU A 53 3.08 12.52 -1.90
N LEU A 54 3.32 11.23 -1.70
CA LEU A 54 4.36 10.47 -2.40
C LEU A 54 3.71 9.50 -3.38
N LYS A 55 4.14 9.50 -4.63
CA LYS A 55 3.56 8.67 -5.69
C LYS A 55 4.47 7.51 -6.02
N PHE A 56 3.96 6.28 -5.93
CA PHE A 56 4.74 5.06 -6.20
C PHE A 56 4.05 4.17 -7.23
N LYS A 57 4.83 3.57 -8.12
CA LYS A 57 4.33 2.57 -9.06
C LYS A 57 4.33 1.20 -8.40
N VAL A 58 3.21 0.51 -8.45
CA VAL A 58 3.04 -0.83 -7.86
C VAL A 58 3.67 -1.88 -8.75
N LYS A 59 4.49 -2.74 -8.15
CA LYS A 59 5.12 -3.90 -8.80
C LYS A 59 4.35 -5.19 -8.54
N LYS A 60 3.86 -5.37 -7.31
CA LYS A 60 3.16 -6.59 -6.88
C LYS A 60 2.32 -6.33 -5.63
N ILE A 61 1.25 -7.10 -5.46
CA ILE A 61 0.45 -7.12 -4.24
C ILE A 61 0.32 -8.52 -3.70
N ASP A 62 0.46 -8.62 -2.39
CA ASP A 62 0.25 -9.83 -1.61
C ASP A 62 -0.84 -9.56 -0.57
N LEU A 63 -1.82 -10.47 -0.50
CA LEU A 63 -2.93 -10.42 0.45
C LEU A 63 -2.82 -11.62 1.39
N SER A 64 -2.88 -11.39 2.70
CA SER A 64 -2.83 -12.45 3.70
C SER A 64 -3.76 -12.15 4.86
N THR A 65 -4.28 -13.17 5.53
CA THR A 65 -5.00 -12.98 6.79
C THR A 65 -4.04 -12.87 7.96
N SER A 66 -4.19 -11.85 8.79
CA SER A 66 -3.50 -11.71 10.06
C SER A 66 -3.96 -12.76 11.07
N ILE A 67 -3.20 -12.93 12.15
CA ILE A 67 -3.52 -13.85 13.25
C ILE A 67 -4.86 -13.49 13.91
N THR A 68 -5.24 -12.20 13.92
CA THR A 68 -6.51 -11.72 14.47
C THR A 68 -7.68 -11.86 13.49
N GLY A 69 -7.48 -12.50 12.34
CA GLY A 69 -8.51 -12.69 11.31
C GLY A 69 -8.74 -11.48 10.40
N ASN A 70 -7.95 -10.41 10.54
CA ASN A 70 -8.05 -9.22 9.69
C ASN A 70 -7.27 -9.42 8.39
N LEU A 71 -7.63 -8.73 7.32
CA LEU A 71 -6.85 -8.76 6.08
C LEU A 71 -5.63 -7.84 6.20
N SER A 72 -4.47 -8.35 5.81
CA SER A 72 -3.20 -7.62 5.66
C SER A 72 -2.83 -7.54 4.19
N ILE A 73 -2.29 -6.39 3.79
CA ILE A 73 -1.84 -6.10 2.43
C ILE A 73 -0.36 -5.79 2.47
N GLY A 74 0.40 -6.47 1.60
CA GLY A 74 1.74 -6.08 1.22
C GLY A 74 1.73 -5.51 -0.20
N ILE A 75 2.22 -4.30 -0.38
CA ILE A 75 2.37 -3.66 -1.69
C ILE A 75 3.86 -3.50 -1.97
N SER A 76 4.37 -4.30 -2.90
CA SER A 76 5.72 -4.11 -3.44
C SER A 76 5.68 -3.02 -4.49
N ILE A 77 6.59 -2.06 -4.41
CA ILE A 77 6.73 -0.97 -5.38
C ILE A 77 8.02 -1.12 -6.18
N TYR A 78 8.12 -0.40 -7.29
CA TYR A 78 9.41 -0.16 -7.93
C TYR A 78 10.28 0.76 -7.05
N ASP A 79 11.59 0.60 -7.13
CA ASP A 79 12.54 1.33 -6.30
C ASP A 79 12.37 2.85 -6.47
N SER A 80 12.38 3.56 -5.35
CA SER A 80 12.24 5.01 -5.28
C SER A 80 12.94 5.53 -4.03
N ASP A 81 13.75 6.57 -4.18
CA ASP A 81 14.44 7.22 -3.05
C ASP A 81 13.45 7.81 -2.04
N ASP A 82 12.23 8.15 -2.48
CA ASP A 82 11.16 8.65 -1.61
C ASP A 82 10.59 7.57 -0.68
N PHE A 83 10.87 6.29 -0.91
CA PHE A 83 10.37 5.20 -0.07
C PHE A 83 10.78 5.34 1.39
N ILE A 84 11.97 5.89 1.65
CA ILE A 84 12.49 6.08 3.02
C ILE A 84 11.68 7.11 3.83
N LYS A 85 10.86 7.93 3.16
CA LYS A 85 10.06 8.97 3.80
C LYS A 85 8.75 8.45 4.38
N ILE A 86 8.29 7.27 3.93
CA ILE A 86 7.05 6.64 4.38
C ILE A 86 7.14 6.27 5.86
N LYS A 87 6.11 6.60 6.63
CA LYS A 87 6.01 6.33 8.07
C LYS A 87 4.79 5.48 8.39
N ALA A 88 4.86 4.79 9.52
CA ALA A 88 3.70 4.11 10.06
C ALA A 88 2.57 5.12 10.36
N GLY A 89 1.35 4.76 10.00
CA GLY A 89 0.16 5.61 10.08
C GLY A 89 -0.17 6.38 8.81
N ASP A 90 0.76 6.50 7.86
CA ASP A 90 0.49 7.14 6.56
C ASP A 90 -0.62 6.41 5.81
N GLU A 91 -1.39 7.15 5.02
CA GLU A 91 -2.52 6.61 4.26
C GLU A 91 -2.07 6.17 2.87
N VAL A 92 -2.45 4.97 2.49
CA VAL A 92 -2.21 4.45 1.14
C VAL A 92 -3.50 4.52 0.34
N LEU A 93 -3.45 5.26 -0.76
CA LEU A 93 -4.58 5.58 -1.61
C LEU A 93 -4.34 5.05 -3.02
N LEU A 94 -5.36 4.43 -3.62
CA LEU A 94 -5.40 4.18 -5.05
C LEU A 94 -5.76 5.47 -5.78
N VAL A 95 -4.98 5.85 -6.79
CA VAL A 95 -5.34 6.93 -7.71
C VAL A 95 -6.29 6.35 -8.77
N LEU A 96 -7.54 6.84 -8.79
CA LEU A 96 -8.52 6.48 -9.81
C LEU A 96 -8.46 7.49 -10.96
N ASP A 97 -8.29 6.98 -12.19
CA ASP A 97 -8.44 7.76 -13.43
C ASP A 97 -9.90 8.12 -13.69
#